data_AF-A0A0Q4Y954-F1
#
_entry.id   AF-A0A0Q4Y954-F1
#
_cell.length_a   1.000
_cell.length_b   1.000
_cell.length_c   1.000
_cell.angle_alpha   90.00
_cell.angle_beta   90.00
_cell.angle_gamma   90.00
#
_symmetry.space_group_name_H-M   'P 1'
#
loop_
_entity.id
_entity.type
_entity.pdbx_description
1 polymer ?
#
loop_
_entity_poly.entity_id
_entity_poly.type
_entity_poly.pdbx_seq_one_letter_code
_entity_poly.pdbx_strand_id
1 'polypeptide(L)'
;MWIVVLALTGCGTWTKPGVTDAQASADQKECGLRAAEAHPPQMLNAPEIPLATDTQCASIYGQAQCAPLGRRDRAAQTDMNDGARHVAFEQCLQAKGYRYTAK
;
A
#
# COMPACT_ATOMS: atom_id res chain seq x y z
N MET A 1 -17.06 -20.45 12.81
CA MET A 1 -16.88 -20.58 11.35
C MET A 1 -16.25 -19.27 10.87
N TRP A 2 -14.92 -19.24 10.68
CA TRP A 2 -14.20 -18.02 10.32
C TRP A 2 -14.11 -17.94 8.79
N ILE A 3 -14.84 -17.01 8.19
CA ILE A 3 -14.77 -16.78 6.74
C ILE A 3 -13.52 -15.94 6.49
N VAL A 4 -12.49 -16.59 5.95
CA VAL A 4 -11.30 -15.93 5.40
C VAL A 4 -11.72 -15.33 4.05
N VAL A 5 -11.96 -14.02 4.01
CA VAL A 5 -12.14 -13.29 2.75
C VAL A 5 -10.75 -13.11 2.12
N LEU A 6 -10.36 -14.08 1.30
CA LEU A 6 -9.21 -13.97 0.40
C LEU A 6 -9.53 -12.86 -0.61
N ALA A 7 -8.88 -11.70 -0.44
CA ALA A 7 -8.90 -10.63 -1.42
C ALA A 7 -8.26 -11.14 -2.72
N LEU A 8 -9.11 -11.56 -3.66
CA LEU A 8 -8.74 -11.80 -5.04
C LEU A 8 -8.28 -10.48 -5.64
N THR A 9 -6.97 -10.26 -5.73
CA THR A 9 -6.38 -9.27 -6.65
C THR A 9 -6.54 -9.78 -8.09
N GLY A 10 -7.78 -9.96 -8.53
CA GLY A 10 -8.09 -10.25 -9.92
C GLY A 10 -7.86 -8.98 -10.75
N CYS A 11 -7.36 -9.12 -11.97
CA CYS A 11 -7.29 -8.03 -12.95
C CYS A 11 -8.70 -7.59 -13.37
N GLY A 12 -9.45 -6.98 -12.46
CA GLY A 12 -10.76 -6.42 -12.75
C GLY A 12 -10.67 -4.96 -13.19
N THR A 13 -11.69 -4.52 -13.92
CA THR A 13 -11.80 -3.16 -14.45
C THR A 13 -13.12 -2.52 -14.07
N TRP A 14 -13.10 -1.21 -13.88
CA TRP A 14 -14.28 -0.40 -13.63
C TRP A 14 -14.92 0.02 -14.95
N THR A 15 -16.18 -0.34 -15.15
CA THR A 15 -16.90 -0.08 -16.40
C THR A 15 -18.23 0.59 -16.14
N LYS A 16 -18.64 1.46 -17.06
CA LYS A 16 -19.95 2.12 -17.07
C LYS A 16 -20.44 2.23 -18.52
N PRO A 17 -21.66 1.80 -18.83
CA PRO A 17 -22.18 1.86 -20.20
C PRO A 17 -22.34 3.31 -20.66
N GLY A 18 -21.99 3.58 -21.92
CA GLY A 18 -22.21 4.88 -22.57
C GLY A 18 -21.23 5.98 -22.17
N VAL A 19 -20.14 5.66 -21.47
CA VAL A 19 -19.07 6.60 -21.09
C VAL A 19 -17.89 6.46 -22.04
N THR A 20 -17.28 7.59 -22.42
CA THR A 20 -16.01 7.62 -23.16
C THR A 20 -14.83 7.35 -22.22
N ASP A 21 -13.72 6.86 -22.75
CA ASP A 21 -12.50 6.61 -21.95
C ASP A 21 -11.99 7.87 -21.24
N ALA A 22 -12.14 9.04 -21.88
CA ALA A 22 -11.78 10.32 -21.29
C ALA A 22 -12.63 10.64 -20.05
N GLN A 23 -13.94 10.38 -20.11
CA GLN A 23 -14.84 10.55 -18.97
C GLN A 23 -14.56 9.53 -17.88
N ALA A 24 -14.29 8.26 -18.24
CA ALA A 24 -13.90 7.23 -17.27
C ALA A 24 -12.63 7.60 -16.51
N SER A 25 -11.62 8.09 -17.22
CA SER A 25 -10.37 8.57 -16.63
C SER A 25 -10.58 9.78 -15.72
N ALA A 26 -11.41 10.74 -16.15
CA ALA A 26 -11.75 11.91 -15.34
C ALA A 26 -12.48 11.52 -14.05
N ASP A 27 -13.48 10.63 -14.13
CA ASP A 27 -14.24 10.14 -12.98
C ASP A 27 -13.36 9.36 -12.00
N GLN A 28 -12.48 8.48 -12.50
CA GLN A 28 -11.53 7.75 -11.67
C GLN A 28 -10.55 8.71 -10.96
N LYS A 29 -10.06 9.73 -11.67
CA LYS A 29 -9.16 10.73 -11.08
C LYS A 29 -9.86 11.56 -10.00
N GLU A 30 -11.09 12.01 -10.25
CA GLU A 30 -11.88 12.75 -9.27
C GLU A 30 -12.13 11.91 -8.02
N CYS A 31 -12.58 10.66 -8.18
CA CYS A 31 -12.79 9.75 -7.06
C CYS A 31 -11.48 9.45 -6.31
N GLY A 32 -10.36 9.33 -7.00
CA GLY A 32 -9.04 9.12 -6.40
C GLY A 32 -8.61 10.32 -5.56
N LEU A 33 -8.78 11.55 -6.05
CA LEU A 33 -8.48 12.78 -5.31
C LEU A 33 -9.36 12.89 -4.06
N ARG A 34 -10.66 12.70 -4.20
CA ARG A 34 -11.60 12.77 -3.08
C ARG A 34 -11.30 11.73 -2.00
N ALA A 35 -10.95 10.52 -2.40
CA ALA A 35 -10.54 9.46 -1.48
C ALA A 35 -9.23 9.82 -0.75
N ALA A 36 -8.26 10.41 -1.45
CA ALA A 36 -7.00 10.86 -0.85
C ALA A 36 -7.19 12.05 0.10
N GLU A 37 -8.13 12.95 -0.18
CA GLU A 37 -8.49 14.06 0.72
C GLU A 37 -9.18 13.54 2.00
N ALA A 38 -10.07 12.56 1.87
CA ALA A 38 -10.76 11.98 3.02
C ALA A 38 -9.85 11.05 3.87
N HIS A 39 -8.96 10.32 3.21
CA HIS A 39 -8.06 9.33 3.80
C HIS A 39 -6.61 9.59 3.34
N PRO A 40 -5.95 10.64 3.87
CA PRO A 40 -4.59 10.98 3.48
C PRO A 40 -3.61 9.85 3.83
N PRO A 41 -2.49 9.70 3.08
CA PRO A 41 -1.50 8.68 3.36
C PRO A 41 -0.98 8.77 4.79
N GLN A 42 -1.01 7.65 5.51
CA GLN A 42 -0.50 7.56 6.87
C GLN A 42 0.52 6.43 6.94
N MET A 43 1.78 6.80 6.69
CA MET A 43 2.89 5.87 6.66
C MET A 43 3.29 5.46 8.08
N LEU A 44 3.20 4.17 8.37
CA LEU A 44 3.93 3.55 9.47
C LEU A 44 5.25 3.01 8.95
N ASN A 45 6.33 3.50 9.53
CA ASN A 45 7.64 2.91 9.36
C ASN A 45 7.73 1.70 10.30
N ALA A 46 8.06 0.52 9.76
CA ALA A 46 8.41 -0.59 10.61
C ALA A 46 9.60 -0.20 11.51
N PRO A 47 9.60 -0.61 12.79
CA PRO A 47 10.74 -0.36 13.67
C PRO A 47 11.99 -0.98 13.06
N GLU A 48 13.08 -0.22 13.03
CA GLU A 48 14.38 -0.75 12.63
C GLU A 48 14.87 -1.70 13.72
N ILE A 49 14.65 -3.01 13.53
CA ILE A 49 15.18 -4.04 14.42
C ILE A 49 16.57 -4.42 13.89
N PRO A 50 17.67 -4.14 14.61
CA PRO A 50 18.99 -4.59 14.21
C PRO A 50 19.04 -6.12 14.24
N LEU A 51 19.36 -6.75 13.11
CA LEU A 51 19.60 -8.18 13.03
C LEU A 51 21.04 -8.48 13.48
N ALA A 52 21.31 -9.67 14.02
CA ALA A 52 22.66 -10.07 14.41
C ALA A 52 23.66 -10.09 13.23
N THR A 53 23.14 -10.19 12.01
CA THR A 53 23.87 -10.09 10.74
C THR A 53 24.31 -8.66 10.40
N ASP A 54 23.77 -7.65 11.09
CA ASP A 54 24.05 -6.22 10.85
C ASP A 54 25.25 -5.73 11.66
N THR A 55 25.90 -6.62 12.41
CA THR A 55 27.09 -6.33 13.21
C THR A 55 28.24 -7.22 12.75
N GLN A 56 29.33 -6.62 12.29
CA GLN A 56 30.59 -7.33 12.11
C GLN A 56 31.47 -7.05 13.32
N CYS A 57 31.82 -8.11 14.04
CA CYS A 57 32.77 -8.04 15.14
C CYS A 57 34.16 -8.42 14.63
N ALA A 58 35.10 -7.49 14.72
CA ALA A 58 36.51 -7.79 14.57
C ALA A 58 37.11 -8.04 15.96
N SER A 59 37.75 -9.19 16.13
CA SER A 59 38.55 -9.46 17.33
C SER A 59 39.96 -8.96 17.10
N ILE A 60 40.33 -7.87 17.76
CA ILE A 60 41.69 -7.33 17.76
C ILE A 60 42.23 -7.49 19.19
N TYR A 61 43.27 -8.31 19.36
CA TYR A 61 43.91 -8.59 20.66
C TYR A 61 42.95 -9.03 21.79
N GLY A 62 41.96 -9.86 21.49
CA GLY A 62 41.03 -10.40 22.50
C GLY A 62 39.96 -9.41 22.98
N GLN A 63 39.90 -8.21 22.40
CA GLN A 63 38.79 -7.28 22.58
C GLN A 63 37.93 -7.29 21.30
N ALA A 64 36.66 -7.67 21.44
CA ALA A 64 35.72 -7.64 20.33
C ALA A 64 35.18 -6.21 20.16
N GLN A 65 35.52 -5.57 19.04
CA GLN A 65 34.87 -4.32 18.62
C GLN A 65 33.88 -4.66 17.49
N CYS A 66 32.59 -4.50 17.77
CA CYS A 66 31.52 -4.73 16.80
C CYS A 66 31.13 -3.40 16.17
N ALA A 67 31.26 -3.31 14.85
CA ALA A 67 30.81 -2.16 14.06
C ALA A 67 29.55 -2.55 13.27
N PRO A 68 28.57 -1.63 13.14
CA PRO A 68 27.41 -1.87 12.30
C PRO A 68 27.82 -1.92 10.82
N LEU A 69 27.40 -2.97 10.12
CA LEU A 69 27.54 -3.09 8.67
C LEU A 69 26.54 -2.13 8.03
N GLY A 70 27.04 -1.03 7.47
CA GLY A 70 26.21 0.00 6.86
C GLY A 70 25.48 -0.49 5.61
N ARG A 71 24.25 -0.98 5.76
CA ARG A 71 23.10 -0.72 4.87
C ARG A 71 21.86 -1.29 5.53
N ARG A 72 20.92 -0.42 5.90
CA ARG A 72 19.59 -0.84 6.33
C ARG A 72 18.71 -0.93 5.09
N ASP A 73 18.20 -2.12 4.84
CA ASP A 73 17.11 -2.31 3.89
C ASP A 73 15.97 -1.41 4.36
N ARG A 74 15.52 -0.50 3.49
CA ARG A 74 14.49 0.50 3.80
C ARG A 74 13.31 -0.23 4.44
N ALA A 75 13.08 0.00 5.74
CA ALA A 75 11.97 -0.57 6.48
C ALA A 75 10.69 -0.45 5.65
N ALA A 76 9.97 -1.56 5.48
CA ALA A 76 8.74 -1.56 4.70
C ALA A 76 7.79 -0.50 5.28
N GLN A 77 7.45 0.49 4.45
CA GLN A 77 6.52 1.53 4.84
C GLN A 77 5.11 1.01 4.52
N THR A 78 4.25 0.95 5.53
CA THR A 78 2.86 0.53 5.35
C THR A 78 1.97 1.75 5.49
N ASP A 79 1.16 2.04 4.48
CA ASP A 79 0.14 3.08 4.57
C ASP A 79 -1.11 2.52 5.27
N MET A 80 -1.35 2.99 6.49
CA MET A 80 -2.48 2.55 7.32
C MET A 80 -3.83 2.93 6.74
N ASN A 81 -3.87 3.98 5.91
CA ASN A 81 -5.09 4.46 5.30
C ASN A 81 -5.32 3.88 3.90
N ASP A 82 -4.44 3.02 3.39
CA ASP A 82 -4.55 2.49 2.03
C ASP A 82 -5.87 1.75 1.79
N GLY A 83 -6.26 0.87 2.72
CA GLY A 83 -7.52 0.15 2.65
C GLY A 83 -8.75 1.06 2.71
N ALA A 84 -8.76 2.02 3.65
CA ALA A 84 -9.88 2.96 3.79
C ALA A 84 -10.02 3.88 2.56
N ARG A 85 -8.88 4.37 2.04
CA ARG A 85 -8.83 5.17 0.81
C ARG A 85 -9.30 4.37 -0.39
N HIS A 86 -8.88 3.12 -0.52
CA HIS A 86 -9.34 2.25 -1.60
C HIS A 86 -10.86 2.08 -1.55
N VAL A 87 -11.44 1.77 -0.39
CA VAL A 87 -12.89 1.63 -0.22
C VAL A 87 -13.63 2.93 -0.57
N ALA A 88 -13.13 4.09 -0.15
CA ALA A 88 -13.73 5.38 -0.51
C ALA A 88 -13.71 5.64 -2.03
N PHE A 89 -12.62 5.26 -2.70
CA PHE A 89 -12.52 5.31 -4.16
C PHE A 89 -13.57 4.41 -4.83
N GLU A 90 -13.70 3.15 -4.40
CA GLU A 90 -14.68 2.21 -4.95
C GLU A 90 -16.12 2.70 -4.76
N GLN A 91 -16.45 3.20 -3.56
CA GLN A 91 -17.77 3.75 -3.26
C GLN A 91 -18.10 4.95 -4.14
N CYS A 92 -17.12 5.82 -4.39
CA CYS A 92 -17.30 6.97 -5.29
C CYS A 92 -17.61 6.52 -6.73
N LEU A 93 -16.87 5.53 -7.24
CA LEU A 93 -17.10 4.97 -8.57
C LEU A 93 -18.47 4.28 -8.67
N GLN A 94 -18.85 3.49 -7.66
CA GLN A 94 -20.16 2.86 -7.58
C GLN A 94 -21.29 3.90 -7.56
N ALA A 95 -21.14 4.98 -6.81
CA ALA A 95 -22.10 6.09 -6.78
C ALA A 95 -22.23 6.80 -8.13
N LYS A 96 -21.14 6.89 -8.91
CA LYS A 96 -21.15 7.38 -10.30
C LYS A 96 -21.71 6.36 -11.29
N GLY A 97 -22.07 5.15 -10.86
CA GLY A 97 -22.68 4.10 -11.66
C GLY A 97 -21.69 3.15 -12.34
N TYR A 98 -20.41 3.17 -11.94
CA TYR A 98 -19.43 2.19 -12.41
C TYR A 98 -19.61 0.86 -11.68
N ARG A 99 -19.32 -0.23 -12.37
CA ARG A 99 -19.30 -1.59 -11.82
C ARG A 99 -17.93 -2.19 -12.02
N TYR A 100 -17.41 -2.77 -10.95
CA TYR A 100 -16.20 -3.57 -11.00
C TYR A 100 -16.50 -4.92 -11.65
N THR A 101 -15.76 -5.24 -12.70
CA THR A 101 -15.82 -6.55 -13.34
C THR A 101 -14.49 -7.23 -13.12
N ALA A 102 -14.45 -8.24 -12.26
CA ALA A 102 -13.30 -9.13 -12.13
C ALA A 102 -13.18 -10.00 -13.39
N LYS A 103 -11.97 -10.13 -13.94
CA LYS A 103 -11.67 -11.10 -15.01
C LYS A 103 -11.45 -12.49 -14.46
#